data_AF-A0A7V2RX93-F1
#
_entry.id   AF-A0A7V2RX93-F1
#
_cell.length_a   1.000
_cell.length_b   1.000
_cell.length_c   1.000
_cell.angle_alpha   90.00
_cell.angle_beta   90.00
_cell.angle_gamma   90.00
#
_symmetry.space_group_name_H-M   'P 1'
#
loop_
_entity.id
_entity.type
_entity.pdbx_description
1 polymer ?
#
loop_
_entity_poly.entity_id
_entity_poly.type
_entity_poly.pdbx_seq_one_letter_code
_entity_poly.pdbx_strand_id
1 'polypeptide(L)'
;MTEQPKPPFQPRPSQQKILEYVNTGGFLGVSAVPGSGKTHILSYLAAELIPRVADDQEVLIVTLVNAAVDNFRRRIDGFVRERGLLAGFGYRVSTLHSLAYEIVRERPSLVGLDAEFDIVDERAAGAILSEVVDGWLARHSTLVEDYLSDTLNDAAIHQLRRGNLPALVKDIAARFIKRAKDRQLTPHALADFYEQYDGYLPLAKLGVDIYREYQMRLARTGVDFDDLIRLASLAIDLDPDFLARLRHRWCYILEDEAQDSSLLQERILRALAGPGGNWVRVGDPNQAIYETFTTASPENLLNFLAEDGVRRLPMPESGRSSESIIALANRLIEWTQTEHPVPAARTALNQPYIIPTPPGDPQPNPPDKPEEI
;
A
#
# COMPACT_ATOMS: atom_id res chain seq x y z
N MET A 1 13.82 -30.24 -27.19
CA MET A 1 12.40 -29.98 -27.49
C MET A 1 12.30 -28.51 -27.82
N THR A 2 12.01 -28.16 -29.07
CA THR A 2 11.74 -26.77 -29.47
C THR A 2 10.43 -26.37 -28.81
N GLU A 3 10.48 -25.51 -27.78
CA GLU A 3 9.28 -24.86 -27.24
C GLU A 3 8.58 -24.16 -28.41
N GLN A 4 7.32 -24.51 -28.67
CA GLN A 4 6.50 -23.74 -29.59
C GLN A 4 6.42 -22.31 -29.06
N PRO A 5 6.58 -21.29 -29.91
CA PRO A 5 6.48 -19.91 -29.47
C PRO A 5 5.10 -19.69 -28.85
N LYS A 6 5.08 -19.20 -27.61
CA LYS A 6 3.86 -18.85 -26.91
C LYS A 6 3.09 -17.83 -27.77
N PRO A 7 1.76 -17.99 -27.96
CA PRO A 7 1.01 -17.03 -28.77
C PRO A 7 1.15 -15.62 -28.17
N PRO A 8 1.21 -14.58 -29.03
CA PRO A 8 1.39 -13.21 -28.59
C PRO A 8 0.27 -12.81 -27.62
N PHE A 9 0.62 -12.00 -26.61
CA PHE A 9 -0.36 -11.49 -25.66
C PHE A 9 -1.48 -10.74 -26.39
N GLN A 10 -2.72 -11.18 -26.16
CA GLN A 10 -3.92 -10.57 -26.72
C GLN A 10 -4.65 -9.79 -25.61
N PRO A 11 -4.48 -8.46 -25.53
CA PRO A 11 -5.14 -7.66 -24.51
C PRO A 11 -6.65 -7.62 -24.71
N ARG A 12 -7.40 -7.71 -23.61
CA ARG A 12 -8.84 -7.49 -23.55
C ARG A 12 -9.21 -6.05 -23.91
N PRO A 13 -10.48 -5.74 -24.27
CA PRO A 13 -10.89 -4.39 -24.67
C PRO A 13 -10.52 -3.30 -23.64
N SER A 14 -10.74 -3.52 -22.35
CA SER A 14 -10.29 -2.57 -21.31
C SER A 14 -8.77 -2.44 -21.22
N GLN A 15 -8.05 -3.55 -21.35
CA GLN A 15 -6.59 -3.58 -21.33
C GLN A 15 -5.99 -2.85 -22.54
N GLN A 16 -6.61 -2.92 -23.71
CA GLN A 16 -6.19 -2.14 -24.90
C GLN A 16 -6.22 -0.63 -24.63
N LYS A 17 -7.28 -0.14 -23.97
CA LYS A 17 -7.37 1.28 -23.57
C LYS A 17 -6.27 1.70 -22.60
N ILE A 18 -5.80 0.80 -21.74
CA ILE A 18 -4.66 1.05 -20.85
C ILE A 18 -3.38 1.17 -21.67
N LEU A 19 -3.20 0.36 -22.73
CA LEU A 19 -2.00 0.43 -23.58
C LEU A 19 -1.91 1.72 -24.41
N GLU A 20 -3.03 2.41 -24.64
CA GLU A 20 -3.02 3.76 -25.22
C GLU A 20 -2.25 4.77 -24.33
N TYR A 21 -2.01 4.45 -23.06
CA TYR A 21 -1.16 5.21 -22.15
C TYR A 21 0.22 5.51 -22.72
N VAL A 22 0.78 4.58 -23.49
CA VAL A 22 2.09 4.72 -24.14
C VAL A 22 2.21 6.00 -24.99
N ASN A 23 1.09 6.47 -25.55
CA ASN A 23 1.05 7.68 -26.39
C ASN A 23 0.49 8.91 -25.66
N THR A 24 -0.22 8.70 -24.56
CA THR A 24 -0.97 9.77 -23.87
C THR A 24 -0.26 10.26 -22.61
N GLY A 25 0.46 9.39 -21.90
CA GLY A 25 1.13 9.72 -20.64
C GLY A 25 0.17 10.25 -19.57
N GLY A 26 0.71 11.03 -18.65
CA GLY A 26 -0.05 11.71 -17.60
C GLY A 26 -0.46 10.79 -16.44
N PHE A 27 -1.50 11.18 -15.70
CA PHE A 27 -2.01 10.37 -14.60
C PHE A 27 -3.15 9.46 -15.07
N LEU A 28 -3.02 8.17 -14.80
CA LEU A 28 -3.98 7.14 -15.16
C LEU A 28 -4.35 6.31 -13.92
N GLY A 29 -5.61 6.39 -13.53
CA GLY A 29 -6.19 5.53 -12.50
C GLY A 29 -6.97 4.37 -13.12
N VAL A 30 -6.64 3.15 -12.71
CA VAL A 30 -7.29 1.94 -13.20
C VAL A 30 -8.02 1.25 -12.06
N SER A 31 -9.35 1.19 -12.16
CA SER A 31 -10.20 0.45 -11.25
C SER A 31 -10.48 -0.93 -11.82
N ALA A 32 -9.86 -1.94 -11.24
CA ALA A 32 -9.87 -3.30 -11.74
C ALA A 32 -10.68 -4.23 -10.84
N VAL A 33 -11.10 -5.37 -11.42
CA VAL A 33 -11.78 -6.43 -10.67
C VAL A 33 -10.86 -7.64 -10.43
N PRO A 34 -11.24 -8.60 -9.57
CA PRO A 34 -10.44 -9.80 -9.32
C PRO A 34 -10.27 -10.61 -10.60
N GLY A 35 -9.03 -10.97 -10.97
CA GLY A 35 -8.76 -11.77 -12.16
C GLY A 35 -8.81 -11.01 -13.50
N SER A 36 -8.86 -9.68 -13.46
CA SER A 36 -8.79 -8.81 -14.65
C SER A 36 -7.43 -8.79 -15.35
N GLY A 37 -6.37 -9.31 -14.71
CA GLY A 37 -5.02 -9.38 -15.27
C GLY A 37 -4.15 -8.15 -15.01
N LYS A 38 -4.42 -7.37 -13.94
CA LYS A 38 -3.67 -6.17 -13.48
C LYS A 38 -2.15 -6.28 -13.66
N THR A 39 -1.52 -7.24 -12.96
CA THR A 39 -0.07 -7.47 -13.01
C THR A 39 0.43 -7.79 -14.43
N HIS A 40 -0.36 -8.51 -15.23
CA HIS A 40 0.05 -8.88 -16.59
C HIS A 40 0.02 -7.67 -17.53
N ILE A 41 -1.04 -6.87 -17.47
CA ILE A 41 -1.15 -5.67 -18.30
C ILE A 41 -0.13 -4.61 -17.89
N LEU A 42 0.13 -4.43 -16.59
CA LEU A 42 1.18 -3.53 -16.11
C LEU A 42 2.58 -3.98 -16.55
N SER A 43 2.87 -5.29 -16.50
CA SER A 43 4.14 -5.83 -17.01
C SER A 43 4.30 -5.59 -18.50
N TYR A 44 3.22 -5.73 -19.28
CA TYR A 44 3.24 -5.49 -20.72
C TYR A 44 3.40 -4.00 -21.02
N LEU A 45 2.70 -3.13 -20.28
CA LEU A 45 2.83 -1.68 -20.39
C LEU A 45 4.26 -1.23 -20.07
N ALA A 46 4.88 -1.76 -19.01
CA ALA A 46 6.28 -1.51 -18.70
C ALA A 46 7.18 -1.89 -19.89
N ALA A 47 7.00 -3.07 -20.47
CA ALA A 47 7.75 -3.52 -21.64
C ALA A 47 7.56 -2.63 -22.88
N GLU A 48 6.39 -2.00 -23.04
CA GLU A 48 6.14 -1.00 -24.08
C GLU A 48 6.80 0.36 -23.75
N LEU A 49 6.91 0.74 -22.48
CA LEU A 49 7.51 2.02 -22.08
C LEU A 49 9.04 1.99 -22.07
N ILE A 50 9.67 0.85 -21.75
CA ILE A 50 11.14 0.70 -21.67
C ILE A 50 11.89 1.26 -22.90
N PRO A 51 11.48 1.02 -24.15
CA PRO A 51 12.20 1.55 -25.32
C PRO A 51 12.08 3.07 -25.51
N ARG A 52 11.23 3.74 -24.72
CA ARG A 52 10.91 5.16 -24.82
C ARG A 52 11.60 6.02 -23.77
N VAL A 53 12.21 5.40 -22.77
CA VAL A 53 12.96 6.12 -21.73
C VAL A 53 14.41 6.34 -22.19
N ALA A 54 15.06 7.41 -21.71
CA ALA A 54 16.48 7.63 -21.99
C ALA A 54 17.38 6.63 -21.23
N ASP A 55 18.65 6.52 -21.64
CA ASP A 55 19.60 5.55 -21.08
C ASP A 55 19.85 5.70 -19.56
N ASP A 56 19.65 6.91 -19.02
CA ASP A 56 19.77 7.25 -17.60
C ASP A 56 18.41 7.31 -16.87
N GLN A 57 17.36 6.77 -17.50
CA GLN A 57 16.00 6.69 -16.97
C GLN A 57 15.52 5.25 -16.87
N GLU A 58 14.52 5.05 -16.02
CA GLU A 58 13.90 3.76 -15.74
C GLU A 58 12.37 3.94 -15.65
N VAL A 59 11.63 2.92 -16.10
CA VAL A 59 10.24 2.72 -15.67
C VAL A 59 10.25 2.12 -14.27
N LEU A 60 9.70 2.82 -13.28
CA LEU A 60 9.58 2.34 -11.91
C LEU A 60 8.26 1.58 -11.73
N ILE A 61 8.35 0.33 -11.28
CA ILE A 61 7.20 -0.50 -10.91
C ILE A 61 7.25 -0.73 -9.40
N VAL A 62 6.16 -0.39 -8.71
CA VAL A 62 6.02 -0.58 -7.27
C VAL A 62 4.87 -1.53 -6.94
N THR A 63 5.09 -2.37 -5.94
CA THR A 63 4.11 -3.35 -5.44
C THR A 63 4.25 -3.52 -3.92
N LEU A 64 3.38 -4.32 -3.30
CA LEU A 64 3.36 -4.49 -1.85
C LEU A 64 4.34 -5.57 -1.37
N VAL A 65 4.47 -6.68 -2.11
CA VAL A 65 5.17 -7.89 -1.64
C VAL A 65 6.33 -8.31 -2.54
N ASN A 66 7.37 -8.88 -1.95
CA ASN A 66 8.57 -9.33 -2.69
C ASN A 66 8.25 -10.41 -3.73
N ALA A 67 7.29 -11.30 -3.46
CA ALA A 67 6.87 -12.30 -4.45
C ALA A 67 6.29 -11.67 -5.73
N ALA A 68 5.65 -10.50 -5.63
CA ALA A 68 5.15 -9.75 -6.78
C ALA A 68 6.29 -9.08 -7.54
N VAL A 69 7.35 -8.63 -6.86
CA VAL A 69 8.56 -8.09 -7.50
C VAL A 69 9.17 -9.10 -8.47
N ASP A 70 9.38 -10.34 -8.01
CA ASP A 70 9.94 -11.40 -8.84
C ASP A 70 9.01 -11.79 -10.00
N ASN A 71 7.70 -11.71 -9.77
CA ASN A 71 6.68 -11.96 -10.79
C ASN A 71 6.75 -10.91 -11.91
N PHE A 72 6.80 -9.63 -11.54
CA PHE A 72 6.94 -8.50 -12.47
C PHE A 72 8.24 -8.60 -13.28
N ARG A 73 9.40 -8.79 -12.63
CA ARG A 73 10.69 -8.94 -13.32
C ARG A 73 10.64 -10.05 -14.36
N ARG A 74 10.17 -11.23 -13.98
CA ARG A 74 10.07 -12.39 -14.89
C ARG A 74 9.17 -12.10 -16.10
N ARG A 75 8.04 -11.43 -15.88
CA ARG A 75 7.08 -11.10 -16.95
C ARG A 75 7.60 -10.01 -17.88
N ILE A 76 8.11 -8.92 -17.32
CA ILE A 76 8.69 -7.82 -18.08
C ILE A 76 9.85 -8.35 -18.93
N ASP A 77 10.77 -9.11 -18.35
CA ASP A 77 11.88 -9.71 -19.10
C ASP A 77 11.40 -10.64 -20.23
N GLY A 78 10.35 -11.43 -20.00
CA GLY A 78 9.75 -12.27 -21.04
C GLY A 78 9.26 -11.43 -22.22
N PHE A 79 8.49 -10.38 -21.93
CA PHE A 79 7.96 -9.45 -22.92
C PHE A 79 9.05 -8.64 -23.64
N VAL A 80 10.10 -8.23 -22.93
CA VAL A 80 11.25 -7.52 -23.51
C VAL A 80 12.03 -8.43 -24.46
N ARG A 81 12.26 -9.71 -24.09
CA ARG A 81 12.91 -10.70 -24.96
C ARG A 81 12.10 -11.02 -26.21
N GLU A 82 10.78 -11.13 -26.11
CA GLU A 82 9.89 -11.33 -27.26
C GLU A 82 10.02 -10.21 -28.31
N ARG A 83 10.42 -9.01 -27.87
CA ARG A 83 10.68 -7.85 -28.75
C ARG A 83 12.13 -7.77 -29.26
N GLY A 84 12.98 -8.75 -28.91
CA GLY A 84 14.39 -8.76 -29.30
C GLY A 84 15.28 -7.77 -28.52
N LEU A 85 14.79 -7.26 -27.39
CA LEU A 85 15.52 -6.32 -26.53
C LEU A 85 16.26 -7.04 -25.40
N LEU A 86 17.28 -6.38 -24.84
CA LEU A 86 18.03 -6.91 -23.69
C LEU A 86 17.18 -6.80 -22.41
N ALA A 87 16.94 -7.94 -21.78
CA ALA A 87 16.24 -8.03 -20.49
C ALA A 87 17.07 -7.41 -19.34
N GLY A 88 16.38 -6.94 -18.30
CA GLY A 88 17.00 -6.38 -17.10
C GLY A 88 17.47 -4.91 -17.19
N PHE A 89 17.15 -4.17 -18.26
CA PHE A 89 17.51 -2.75 -18.44
C PHE A 89 16.29 -1.86 -18.66
N GLY A 90 16.40 -0.58 -18.28
CA GLY A 90 15.37 0.45 -18.51
C GLY A 90 14.15 0.37 -17.59
N TYR A 91 14.18 -0.50 -16.57
CA TYR A 91 13.12 -0.58 -15.57
C TYR A 91 13.65 -0.97 -14.18
N ARG A 92 12.86 -0.63 -13.16
CA ARG A 92 13.08 -1.00 -11.76
C ARG A 92 11.81 -1.58 -11.18
N VAL A 93 11.93 -2.66 -10.42
CA VAL A 93 10.81 -3.23 -9.66
C VAL A 93 11.20 -3.34 -8.20
N SER A 94 10.39 -2.77 -7.32
CA SER A 94 10.62 -2.77 -5.88
C SER A 94 9.31 -2.85 -5.10
N THR A 95 9.39 -3.24 -3.83
CA THR A 95 8.29 -2.95 -2.91
C THR A 95 8.30 -1.47 -2.51
N LEU A 96 7.19 -0.96 -1.99
CA LEU A 96 7.13 0.41 -1.45
C LEU A 96 8.14 0.64 -0.30
N HIS A 97 8.34 -0.35 0.57
CA HIS A 97 9.36 -0.30 1.62
C HIS A 97 10.79 -0.30 1.04
N SER A 98 11.05 -1.09 0.00
CA SER A 98 12.36 -1.11 -0.66
C SER A 98 12.66 0.21 -1.37
N LEU A 99 11.64 0.84 -1.98
CA LEU A 99 11.76 2.16 -2.58
C LEU A 99 12.08 3.22 -1.53
N ALA A 100 11.36 3.22 -0.40
CA ALA A 100 11.63 4.14 0.70
C ALA A 100 13.06 3.96 1.24
N TYR A 101 13.51 2.73 1.40
CA TYR A 101 14.89 2.43 1.78
C TYR A 101 15.91 2.96 0.76
N GLU A 102 15.70 2.75 -0.54
CA GLU A 102 16.58 3.25 -1.60
C GLU A 102 16.71 4.78 -1.55
N ILE A 103 15.58 5.49 -1.39
CA ILE A 103 15.54 6.95 -1.26
C ILE A 103 16.34 7.43 -0.04
N VAL A 104 16.12 6.82 1.13
CA VAL A 104 16.84 7.19 2.36
C VAL A 104 18.33 6.89 2.23
N ARG A 105 18.69 5.74 1.66
CA ARG A 105 20.08 5.30 1.52
C ARG A 105 20.92 6.20 0.60
N GLU A 106 20.31 6.87 -0.37
CA GLU A 106 21.03 7.83 -1.21
C GLU A 106 21.41 9.12 -0.47
N ARG A 107 20.65 9.50 0.57
CA ARG A 107 20.82 10.73 1.35
C ARG A 107 20.51 10.53 2.85
N PRO A 108 21.19 9.61 3.57
CA PRO A 108 20.82 9.27 4.95
C PRO A 108 21.05 10.45 5.91
N SER A 109 22.12 11.22 5.70
CA SER A 109 22.44 12.39 6.51
C SER A 109 21.39 13.51 6.43
N LEU A 110 20.61 13.57 5.34
CA LEU A 110 19.55 14.57 5.16
C LEU A 110 18.42 14.39 6.18
N VAL A 111 18.24 13.17 6.67
CA VAL A 111 17.20 12.78 7.62
C VAL A 111 17.76 12.40 8.98
N GLY A 112 19.01 12.79 9.25
CA GLY A 112 19.67 12.57 10.54
C GLY A 112 20.07 11.12 10.81
N LEU A 113 20.28 10.32 9.76
CA LEU A 113 20.78 8.95 9.87
C LEU A 113 22.25 8.86 9.47
N ASP A 114 22.96 7.94 10.12
CA ASP A 114 24.28 7.51 9.70
C ASP A 114 24.23 6.75 8.38
N ALA A 115 25.35 6.70 7.65
CA ALA A 115 25.41 6.03 6.34
C ALA A 115 25.15 4.51 6.42
N GLU A 116 25.40 3.90 7.58
CA GLU A 116 25.23 2.47 7.85
C GLU A 116 24.08 2.22 8.86
N PHE A 117 23.01 3.01 8.81
CA PHE A 117 21.87 2.81 9.72
C PHE A 117 21.27 1.40 9.58
N ASP A 118 20.87 0.83 10.71
CA ASP A 118 20.22 -0.48 10.76
C ASP A 118 18.70 -0.36 10.60
N ILE A 119 18.10 -1.40 9.99
CA ILE A 119 16.65 -1.56 9.90
C ILE A 119 16.23 -2.58 10.95
N VAL A 120 15.37 -2.14 11.87
CA VAL A 120 14.79 -2.98 12.91
C VAL A 120 13.55 -3.68 12.33
N ASP A 121 13.58 -5.01 12.31
CA ASP A 121 12.45 -5.81 11.83
C ASP A 121 11.23 -5.73 12.79
N GLU A 122 10.08 -6.20 12.32
CA GLU A 122 8.82 -6.14 13.09
C GLU A 122 8.89 -6.90 14.43
N ARG A 123 9.70 -7.96 14.50
CA ARG A 123 9.85 -8.77 15.71
C ARG A 123 10.64 -8.01 16.77
N ALA A 124 11.77 -7.43 16.38
CA ALA A 124 12.61 -6.62 17.26
C ALA A 124 11.90 -5.32 17.67
N ALA A 125 11.25 -4.63 16.73
CA ALA A 125 10.42 -3.46 17.02
C ALA A 125 9.29 -3.79 18.00
N GLY A 126 8.62 -4.93 17.78
CA GLY A 126 7.57 -5.43 18.66
C GLY A 126 8.07 -5.82 20.06
N ALA A 127 9.33 -6.26 20.20
CA ALA A 127 9.95 -6.51 21.50
C ALA A 127 10.25 -5.21 22.25
N ILE A 128 10.85 -4.23 21.57
CA ILE A 128 11.11 -2.89 22.13
C ILE A 128 9.80 -2.27 22.63
N LEU A 129 8.75 -2.29 21.79
CA LEU A 129 7.44 -1.75 22.18
C LEU A 129 6.86 -2.47 23.39
N SER A 130 7.02 -3.79 23.49
CA SER A 130 6.55 -4.56 24.65
C SER A 130 7.21 -4.08 25.95
N GLU A 131 8.54 -3.91 25.95
CA GLU A 131 9.26 -3.43 27.13
C GLU A 131 8.86 -2.00 27.52
N VAL A 132 8.59 -1.14 26.54
CA VAL A 132 8.11 0.22 26.78
C VAL A 132 6.72 0.20 27.40
N VAL A 133 5.81 -0.62 26.89
CA VAL A 133 4.45 -0.80 27.40
C VAL A 133 4.49 -1.29 28.84
N ASP A 134 5.29 -2.31 29.14
CA ASP A 134 5.42 -2.86 30.50
C ASP A 134 5.95 -1.81 31.48
N GLY A 135 6.99 -1.06 31.10
CA GLY A 135 7.54 0.02 31.91
C GLY A 135 6.61 1.22 32.05
N TRP A 136 5.73 1.47 31.08
CA TRP A 136 4.72 2.52 31.16
C TRP A 136 3.58 2.11 32.10
N LEU A 137 3.07 0.87 31.96
CA LEU A 137 2.00 0.32 32.80
C LEU A 137 2.40 0.23 34.28
N ALA A 138 3.65 -0.13 34.57
CA ALA A 138 4.18 -0.14 35.93
C ALA A 138 4.13 1.24 36.63
N ARG A 139 4.16 2.34 35.85
CA ARG A 139 4.08 3.72 36.35
C ARG A 139 2.68 4.31 36.33
N HIS A 140 1.73 3.68 35.63
CA HIS A 140 0.38 4.20 35.38
C HIS A 140 -0.69 3.11 35.61
N SER A 141 -0.59 2.41 36.74
CA SER A 141 -1.47 1.27 37.06
C SER A 141 -2.95 1.65 37.16
N THR A 142 -3.27 2.93 37.36
CA THR A 142 -4.62 3.44 37.56
C THR A 142 -5.33 3.85 36.26
N LEU A 143 -4.61 4.03 35.14
CA LEU A 143 -5.23 4.50 33.88
C LEU A 143 -6.40 3.62 33.43
N VAL A 144 -6.29 2.32 33.69
CA VAL A 144 -7.27 1.33 33.23
C VAL A 144 -8.50 1.30 34.13
N GLU A 145 -8.39 1.79 35.38
CA GLU A 145 -9.47 1.73 36.37
C GLU A 145 -10.73 2.44 35.86
N ASP A 146 -10.57 3.57 35.16
CA ASP A 146 -11.66 4.32 34.53
C ASP A 146 -12.36 3.57 33.37
N TYR A 147 -11.75 2.50 32.85
CA TYR A 147 -12.26 1.70 31.73
C TYR A 147 -12.72 0.29 32.14
N LEU A 148 -12.57 -0.08 33.41
CA LEU A 148 -13.03 -1.37 33.92
C LEU A 148 -14.53 -1.31 34.23
N SER A 149 -15.21 -2.43 33.99
CA SER A 149 -16.60 -2.58 34.41
C SER A 149 -16.67 -2.75 35.92
N ASP A 150 -17.58 -2.05 36.58
CA ASP A 150 -17.88 -2.16 38.02
C ASP A 150 -18.28 -3.58 38.46
N THR A 151 -18.60 -4.46 37.49
CA THR A 151 -19.00 -5.85 37.71
C THR A 151 -17.83 -6.84 37.81
N LEU A 152 -16.59 -6.40 37.57
CA LEU A 152 -15.40 -7.25 37.65
C LEU A 152 -14.98 -7.48 39.11
N ASN A 153 -14.65 -8.73 39.44
CA ASN A 153 -14.09 -9.07 40.76
C ASN A 153 -12.55 -8.90 40.79
N ASP A 154 -11.97 -8.85 41.99
CA ASP A 154 -10.53 -8.66 42.19
C ASP A 154 -9.66 -9.69 41.45
N ALA A 155 -10.12 -10.94 41.37
CA ALA A 155 -9.42 -12.01 40.67
C ALA A 155 -9.38 -11.76 39.14
N ALA A 156 -10.48 -11.32 38.55
CA ALA A 156 -10.57 -10.96 37.14
C ALA A 156 -9.73 -9.72 36.82
N ILE A 157 -9.75 -8.71 37.70
CA ILE A 157 -8.90 -7.51 37.57
C ILE A 157 -7.41 -7.89 37.60
N HIS A 158 -7.02 -8.77 38.52
CA HIS A 158 -5.64 -9.23 38.62
C HIS A 158 -5.22 -10.07 37.40
N GLN A 159 -6.09 -10.93 36.88
CA GLN A 159 -5.83 -11.69 35.65
C GLN A 159 -5.72 -10.77 34.43
N LEU A 160 -6.61 -9.78 34.31
CA LEU A 160 -6.58 -8.79 33.24
C LEU A 160 -5.27 -7.99 33.25
N ARG A 161 -4.82 -7.54 34.43
CA ARG A 161 -3.57 -6.81 34.62
C ARG A 161 -2.32 -7.61 34.20
N ARG A 162 -2.29 -8.93 34.48
CA ARG A 162 -1.14 -9.79 34.16
C ARG A 162 -1.19 -10.44 32.77
N GLY A 163 -2.36 -10.48 32.15
CA GLY A 163 -2.57 -11.16 30.87
C GLY A 163 -2.92 -10.18 29.75
N ASN A 164 -4.20 -9.87 29.63
CA ASN A 164 -4.74 -9.23 28.41
C ASN A 164 -4.39 -7.74 28.30
N LEU A 165 -4.20 -7.04 29.42
CA LEU A 165 -4.02 -5.59 29.39
C LEU A 165 -2.71 -5.16 28.71
N PRO A 166 -1.52 -5.72 29.03
CA PRO A 166 -0.30 -5.40 28.29
C PRO A 166 -0.43 -5.63 26.78
N ALA A 167 -1.06 -6.72 26.36
CA ALA A 167 -1.31 -7.01 24.95
C ALA A 167 -2.22 -5.96 24.29
N LEU A 168 -3.34 -5.62 24.94
CA LEU A 168 -4.27 -4.61 24.44
C LEU A 168 -3.61 -3.22 24.34
N VAL A 169 -2.85 -2.82 25.36
CA VAL A 169 -2.15 -1.52 25.37
C VAL A 169 -1.07 -1.49 24.32
N LYS A 170 -0.35 -2.61 24.12
CA LYS A 170 0.62 -2.75 23.03
C LYS A 170 -0.05 -2.60 21.67
N ASP A 171 -1.20 -3.22 21.43
CA ASP A 171 -1.92 -3.12 20.17
C ASP A 171 -2.42 -1.68 19.91
N ILE A 172 -2.96 -1.02 20.95
CA ILE A 172 -3.37 0.39 20.88
C ILE A 172 -2.17 1.27 20.56
N ALA A 173 -1.07 1.11 21.28
CA ALA A 173 0.16 1.89 21.10
C ALA A 173 0.77 1.65 19.71
N ALA A 174 0.84 0.41 19.24
CA ALA A 174 1.33 0.08 17.91
C ALA A 174 0.52 0.78 16.82
N ARG A 175 -0.83 0.72 16.90
CA ARG A 175 -1.72 1.40 15.95
C ARG A 175 -1.60 2.92 16.03
N PHE A 176 -1.48 3.48 17.24
CA PHE A 176 -1.26 4.91 17.44
C PHE A 176 0.05 5.38 16.80
N ILE A 177 1.16 4.68 17.08
CA ILE A 177 2.48 4.99 16.54
C ILE A 177 2.48 4.88 15.02
N LYS A 178 1.95 3.78 14.46
CA LYS A 178 1.88 3.57 13.01
C LYS A 178 1.09 4.68 12.33
N ARG A 179 -0.07 5.05 12.88
CA ARG A 179 -0.90 6.16 12.35
C ARG A 179 -0.24 7.52 12.51
N ALA A 180 0.49 7.75 13.60
CA ALA A 180 1.27 8.96 13.80
C ALA A 180 2.38 9.08 12.75
N LYS A 181 3.15 8.01 12.54
CA LYS A 181 4.21 7.96 11.52
C LYS A 181 3.66 8.18 10.11
N ASP A 182 2.55 7.52 9.75
CA ASP A 182 1.83 7.69 8.48
C ASP A 182 1.25 9.11 8.29
N ARG A 183 1.10 9.88 9.37
CA ARG A 183 0.72 11.31 9.31
C ARG A 183 1.90 12.26 9.49
N GLN A 184 3.13 11.74 9.50
CA GLN A 184 4.36 12.47 9.74
C GLN A 184 4.42 13.18 11.10
N LEU A 185 3.66 12.70 12.07
CA LEU A 185 3.63 13.26 13.41
C LEU A 185 4.79 12.69 14.23
N THR A 186 5.69 13.57 14.67
CA THR A 186 6.80 13.21 15.55
C THR A 186 6.33 13.14 17.01
N PRO A 187 7.05 12.44 17.90
CA PRO A 187 6.71 12.44 19.32
C PRO A 187 6.71 13.84 19.96
N HIS A 188 7.57 14.74 19.48
CA HIS A 188 7.62 16.12 19.96
C HIS A 188 6.38 16.91 19.51
N ALA A 189 6.03 16.86 18.22
CA ALA A 189 4.87 17.58 17.70
C ALA A 189 3.55 17.10 18.35
N LEU A 190 3.42 15.80 18.61
CA LEU A 190 2.26 15.26 19.32
C LEU A 190 2.19 15.70 20.77
N ALA A 191 3.35 15.82 21.44
CA ALA A 191 3.41 16.32 22.80
C ALA A 191 3.00 17.79 22.88
N ASP A 192 3.54 18.62 21.99
CA ASP A 192 3.20 20.03 21.92
C ASP A 192 1.70 20.22 21.64
N PHE A 193 1.15 19.43 20.72
CA PHE A 193 -0.29 19.42 20.44
C PHE A 193 -1.11 19.02 21.67
N TYR A 194 -0.67 17.98 22.40
CA TYR A 194 -1.37 17.52 23.61
C TYR A 194 -1.32 18.55 24.73
N GLU A 195 -0.19 19.24 24.93
CA GLU A 195 -0.03 20.29 25.94
C GLU A 195 -0.90 21.52 25.66
N GLN A 196 -1.20 21.80 24.40
CA GLN A 196 -2.08 22.90 23.98
C GLN A 196 -3.58 22.52 23.98
N TYR A 197 -3.90 21.24 24.12
CA TYR A 197 -5.29 20.76 24.09
C TYR A 197 -5.96 20.98 25.46
N ASP A 198 -7.04 21.76 25.49
CA ASP A 198 -7.79 22.14 26.71
C ASP A 198 -8.73 21.02 27.20
N GLY A 199 -8.24 19.78 27.24
CA GLY A 199 -9.03 18.63 27.66
C GLY A 199 -8.17 17.44 28.07
N TYR A 200 -8.83 16.45 28.67
CA TYR A 200 -8.16 15.24 29.11
C TYR A 200 -8.50 14.07 28.20
N LEU A 201 -7.51 13.62 27.43
CA LEU A 201 -7.61 12.42 26.58
C LEU A 201 -6.60 11.37 27.07
N PRO A 202 -6.99 10.47 28.00
CA PRO A 202 -6.07 9.53 28.63
C PRO A 202 -5.40 8.59 27.62
N LEU A 203 -6.16 8.05 26.67
CA LEU A 203 -5.61 7.14 25.64
C LEU A 203 -4.68 7.85 24.67
N ALA A 204 -4.93 9.12 24.36
CA ALA A 204 -4.01 9.91 23.54
C ALA A 204 -2.71 10.17 24.31
N LYS A 205 -2.78 10.49 25.61
CA LYS A 205 -1.59 10.65 26.47
C LYS A 205 -0.75 9.38 26.52
N LEU A 206 -1.38 8.23 26.71
CA LEU A 206 -0.74 6.91 26.65
C LEU A 206 0.00 6.74 25.32
N GLY A 207 -0.66 7.03 24.20
CA GLY A 207 -0.07 6.92 22.87
C GLY A 207 1.16 7.82 22.71
N VAL A 208 1.07 9.08 23.14
CA VAL A 208 2.17 10.06 23.07
C VAL A 208 3.37 9.62 23.93
N ASP A 209 3.12 9.20 25.17
CA ASP A 209 4.19 8.80 26.09
C ASP A 209 4.91 7.53 25.61
N ILE A 210 4.15 6.52 25.20
CA ILE A 210 4.71 5.26 24.70
C ILE A 210 5.45 5.52 23.39
N TYR A 211 4.90 6.32 22.47
CA TYR A 211 5.58 6.66 21.21
C TYR A 211 6.91 7.38 21.46
N ARG A 212 6.94 8.35 22.38
CA ARG A 212 8.18 9.06 22.74
C ARG A 212 9.25 8.09 23.23
N GLU A 213 8.94 7.26 24.22
CA GLU A 213 9.90 6.31 24.79
C GLU A 213 10.31 5.24 23.75
N TYR A 214 9.35 4.73 22.98
CA TYR A 214 9.62 3.80 21.89
C TYR A 214 10.60 4.37 20.88
N GLN A 215 10.36 5.59 20.39
CA GLN A 215 11.21 6.22 19.38
C GLN A 215 12.62 6.51 19.94
N MET A 216 12.74 6.91 21.21
CA MET A 216 14.06 7.08 21.85
C MET A 216 14.85 5.77 21.94
N ARG A 217 14.18 4.64 22.26
CA ARG A 217 14.85 3.34 22.31
C ARG A 217 15.20 2.84 20.92
N LEU A 218 14.29 2.98 19.97
CA LEU A 218 14.48 2.58 18.58
C LEU A 218 15.69 3.30 17.97
N ALA A 219 15.80 4.62 18.16
CA ALA A 219 16.89 5.43 17.62
C ALA A 219 18.30 5.04 18.08
N ARG A 220 18.43 4.24 19.16
CA ARG A 220 19.73 3.68 19.59
C ARG A 220 20.11 2.41 18.83
N THR A 221 19.15 1.78 18.19
CA THR A 221 19.30 0.51 17.47
C THR A 221 19.22 0.71 15.96
N GLY A 222 18.39 1.65 15.48
CA GLY A 222 18.18 1.89 14.06
C GLY A 222 16.83 2.55 13.79
N VAL A 223 16.21 2.21 12.67
CA VAL A 223 14.87 2.67 12.26
C VAL A 223 13.98 1.49 11.92
N ASP A 224 12.68 1.60 12.19
CA ASP A 224 11.71 0.60 11.74
C ASP A 224 11.16 0.92 10.33
N PHE A 225 10.35 0.01 9.78
CA PHE A 225 9.79 0.18 8.44
C PHE A 225 8.88 1.40 8.29
N ASP A 226 8.13 1.76 9.34
CA ASP A 226 7.25 2.93 9.32
C ASP A 226 8.09 4.23 9.34
N ASP A 227 9.22 4.24 10.07
CA ASP A 227 10.18 5.35 10.00
C ASP A 227 10.82 5.46 8.62
N LEU A 228 11.20 4.35 7.97
CA LEU A 228 11.79 4.41 6.63
C LEU A 228 10.88 5.13 5.63
N ILE A 229 9.58 4.83 5.64
CA ILE A 229 8.61 5.50 4.77
C ILE A 229 8.52 6.99 5.13
N ARG A 230 8.38 7.33 6.42
CA ARG A 230 8.31 8.72 6.89
C ARG A 230 9.56 9.52 6.53
N LEU A 231 10.74 8.93 6.72
CA LEU A 231 12.03 9.56 6.44
C LEU A 231 12.26 9.68 4.92
N ALA A 232 11.82 8.73 4.10
CA ALA A 232 11.86 8.88 2.65
C ALA A 232 11.04 10.09 2.17
N SER A 233 9.82 10.28 2.72
CA SER A 233 9.03 11.49 2.43
C SER A 233 9.76 12.75 2.89
N LEU A 234 10.33 12.75 4.10
CA LEU A 234 11.06 13.89 4.63
C LEU A 234 12.30 14.24 3.77
N ALA A 235 13.06 13.25 3.31
CA ALA A 235 14.22 13.45 2.45
C ALA A 235 13.83 14.13 1.12
N ILE A 236 12.70 13.71 0.54
CA ILE A 236 12.14 14.32 -0.68
C ILE A 236 11.75 15.79 -0.44
N ASP A 237 11.15 16.09 0.73
CA ASP A 237 10.71 17.45 1.05
C ASP A 237 11.88 18.41 1.33
N LEU A 238 12.96 17.90 1.93
CA LEU A 238 14.10 18.70 2.36
C LEU A 238 15.06 19.06 1.22
N ASP A 239 15.14 18.27 0.16
CA ASP A 239 16.07 18.48 -0.96
C ASP A 239 15.34 18.41 -2.33
N PRO A 240 14.87 19.57 -2.85
CA PRO A 240 14.20 19.62 -4.16
C PRO A 240 15.08 19.16 -5.32
N ASP A 241 16.40 19.35 -5.26
CA ASP A 241 17.32 18.91 -6.31
C ASP A 241 17.46 17.38 -6.29
N PHE A 242 17.44 16.78 -5.09
CA PHE A 242 17.33 15.33 -4.96
C PHE A 242 16.04 14.81 -5.56
N LEU A 243 14.90 15.37 -5.21
CA LEU A 243 13.62 15.02 -5.83
C LEU A 243 13.64 15.17 -7.36
N ALA A 244 14.25 16.22 -7.89
CA ALA A 244 14.38 16.42 -9.34
C ALA A 244 15.20 15.30 -10.00
N ARG A 245 16.29 14.84 -9.37
CA ARG A 245 17.04 13.67 -9.85
C ARG A 245 16.23 12.38 -9.78
N LEU A 246 15.44 12.18 -8.72
CA LEU A 246 14.56 11.01 -8.60
C LEU A 246 13.49 11.00 -9.70
N ARG A 247 12.84 12.15 -9.95
CA ARG A 247 11.87 12.36 -11.05
C ARG A 247 12.48 12.09 -12.42
N HIS A 248 13.70 12.59 -12.63
CA HIS A 248 14.42 12.36 -13.89
C HIS A 248 14.65 10.87 -14.12
N ARG A 249 15.20 10.17 -13.12
CA ARG A 249 15.47 8.74 -13.19
C ARG A 249 14.18 7.93 -13.36
N TRP A 250 13.14 8.20 -12.59
CA TRP A 250 11.87 7.45 -12.63
C TRP A 250 10.79 8.21 -13.40
N CYS A 251 11.00 8.31 -14.71
CA CYS A 251 10.14 9.10 -15.61
C CYS A 251 8.73 8.51 -15.83
N TYR A 252 8.52 7.22 -15.51
CA TYR A 252 7.23 6.54 -15.46
C TYR A 252 7.11 5.76 -14.16
N ILE A 253 5.98 5.91 -13.47
CA ILE A 253 5.66 5.14 -12.25
C ILE A 253 4.44 4.27 -12.52
N LEU A 254 4.55 2.97 -12.27
CA LEU A 254 3.48 1.99 -12.36
C LEU A 254 3.28 1.35 -10.99
N GLU A 255 2.12 1.59 -10.37
CA GLU A 255 1.76 1.03 -9.07
C GLU A 255 0.72 -0.09 -9.22
N ASP A 256 1.04 -1.26 -8.67
CA ASP A 256 0.11 -2.40 -8.53
C ASP A 256 -0.41 -2.49 -7.09
N GLU A 257 -1.62 -3.04 -6.93
CA GLU A 257 -2.33 -3.16 -5.65
C GLU A 257 -2.47 -1.82 -4.89
N ALA A 258 -2.79 -0.74 -5.62
CA ALA A 258 -2.86 0.62 -5.09
C ALA A 258 -3.89 0.78 -3.94
N GLN A 259 -4.88 -0.11 -3.82
CA GLN A 259 -5.84 -0.11 -2.70
C GLN A 259 -5.18 -0.38 -1.34
N ASP A 260 -4.01 -1.03 -1.33
CA ASP A 260 -3.27 -1.40 -0.13
C ASP A 260 -2.11 -0.43 0.18
N SER A 261 -2.09 0.72 -0.49
CA SER A 261 -1.13 1.80 -0.21
C SER A 261 -1.59 2.67 0.96
N SER A 262 -0.64 3.02 1.83
CA SER A 262 -0.82 4.02 2.90
C SER A 262 -0.76 5.45 2.36
N LEU A 263 -1.17 6.42 3.18
CA LEU A 263 -1.16 7.84 2.81
C LEU A 263 0.25 8.31 2.47
N LEU A 264 1.24 7.93 3.26
CA LEU A 264 2.62 8.33 2.99
C LEU A 264 3.20 7.72 1.72
N GLN A 265 2.89 6.45 1.46
CA GLN A 265 3.37 5.78 0.26
C GLN A 265 2.80 6.45 -1.00
N GLU A 266 1.50 6.74 -0.99
CA GLU A 266 0.85 7.52 -2.05
C GLU A 266 1.53 8.88 -2.25
N ARG A 267 1.76 9.61 -1.15
CA ARG A 267 2.43 10.92 -1.18
C ARG A 267 3.81 10.84 -1.80
N ILE A 268 4.61 9.83 -1.46
CA ILE A 268 5.94 9.62 -2.03
C ILE A 268 5.83 9.41 -3.54
N LEU A 269 4.97 8.49 -4.00
CA LEU A 269 4.78 8.23 -5.43
C LEU A 269 4.29 9.47 -6.18
N ARG A 270 3.37 10.23 -5.60
CA ARG A 270 2.88 11.49 -6.15
C ARG A 270 3.99 12.54 -6.27
N ALA A 271 4.83 12.67 -5.24
CA ALA A 271 5.98 13.56 -5.28
C ALA A 271 6.97 13.15 -6.37
N LEU A 272 7.25 11.84 -6.50
CA LEU A 272 8.12 11.28 -7.54
C LEU A 272 7.55 11.42 -8.95
N ALA A 273 6.22 11.34 -9.12
CA ALA A 273 5.59 11.59 -10.42
C ALA A 273 5.69 13.08 -10.78
N GLY A 274 5.43 13.96 -9.81
CA GLY A 274 5.46 15.41 -10.00
C GLY A 274 4.30 15.93 -10.88
N PRO A 275 4.15 17.26 -10.97
CA PRO A 275 3.10 17.87 -11.77
C PRO A 275 3.32 17.60 -13.26
N GLY A 276 2.31 17.05 -13.94
CA GLY A 276 2.39 16.71 -15.36
C GLY A 276 3.29 15.50 -15.67
N GLY A 277 3.70 14.74 -14.66
CA GLY A 277 4.45 13.50 -14.84
C GLY A 277 3.58 12.32 -15.25
N ASN A 278 4.19 11.13 -15.24
CA ASN A 278 3.56 9.90 -15.70
C ASN A 278 3.37 8.92 -14.53
N TRP A 279 2.12 8.70 -14.15
CA TRP A 279 1.79 7.78 -13.06
C TRP A 279 0.54 6.95 -13.38
N VAL A 280 0.72 5.63 -13.41
CA VAL A 280 -0.36 4.66 -13.53
C VAL A 280 -0.58 4.01 -12.17
N ARG A 281 -1.78 4.15 -11.61
CA ARG A 281 -2.21 3.46 -10.38
C ARG A 281 -3.25 2.42 -10.71
N VAL A 282 -2.98 1.16 -10.40
CA VAL A 282 -3.91 0.04 -10.65
C VAL A 282 -4.26 -0.61 -9.32
N GLY A 283 -5.55 -0.80 -9.08
CA GLY A 283 -6.01 -1.50 -7.89
C GLY A 283 -7.45 -1.93 -7.99
N ASP A 284 -7.85 -2.76 -7.05
CA ASP A 284 -9.23 -3.20 -6.87
C ASP A 284 -9.74 -2.69 -5.52
N PRO A 285 -10.61 -1.66 -5.50
CA PRO A 285 -11.09 -1.08 -4.24
C PRO A 285 -11.87 -2.10 -3.39
N ASN A 286 -12.39 -3.17 -4.00
CA ASN A 286 -13.13 -4.22 -3.28
C ASN A 286 -12.21 -5.30 -2.69
N GLN A 287 -10.88 -5.23 -2.93
CA GLN A 287 -9.89 -6.16 -2.39
C GLN A 287 -9.01 -5.55 -1.29
N ALA A 288 -9.35 -4.36 -0.79
CA ALA A 288 -8.64 -3.73 0.31
C ALA A 288 -8.89 -4.46 1.64
N ILE A 289 -8.04 -5.45 1.94
CA ILE A 289 -8.15 -6.28 3.16
C ILE A 289 -7.07 -5.96 4.19
N TYR A 290 -6.11 -5.09 3.85
CA TYR A 290 -4.97 -4.75 4.71
C TYR A 290 -5.25 -3.59 5.69
N GLU A 291 -6.40 -2.91 5.59
CA GLU A 291 -6.78 -1.77 6.45
C GLU A 291 -6.72 -2.10 7.96
N THR A 292 -7.01 -3.35 8.34
CA THR A 292 -7.06 -3.74 9.76
C THR A 292 -5.67 -3.91 10.39
N PHE A 293 -4.64 -4.13 9.55
CA PHE A 293 -3.27 -4.48 9.99
C PHE A 293 -2.23 -3.41 9.60
N THR A 294 -2.63 -2.45 8.76
CA THR A 294 -1.76 -1.40 8.23
C THR A 294 -2.49 -0.05 8.25
N THR A 295 -1.83 1.02 7.80
CA THR A 295 -2.47 2.32 7.56
C THR A 295 -2.95 2.46 6.11
N ALA A 296 -2.95 1.38 5.33
CA ALA A 296 -3.50 1.35 3.99
C ALA A 296 -4.96 1.77 4.00
N SER A 297 -5.40 2.42 2.93
CA SER A 297 -6.80 2.79 2.76
C SER A 297 -7.18 2.81 1.28
N PRO A 298 -8.25 2.13 0.87
CA PRO A 298 -8.77 2.17 -0.50
C PRO A 298 -9.23 3.57 -0.88
N GLU A 299 -9.55 4.42 0.10
CA GLU A 299 -9.85 5.83 -0.11
C GLU A 299 -8.71 6.55 -0.86
N ASN A 300 -7.45 6.15 -0.67
CA ASN A 300 -6.33 6.74 -1.41
C ASN A 300 -6.43 6.45 -2.92
N LEU A 301 -6.88 5.25 -3.29
CA LEU A 301 -7.13 4.88 -4.68
C LEU A 301 -8.42 5.54 -5.20
N LEU A 302 -9.49 5.51 -4.41
CA LEU A 302 -10.78 6.12 -4.79
C LEU A 302 -10.66 7.63 -5.03
N ASN A 303 -9.95 8.34 -4.14
CA ASN A 303 -9.69 9.77 -4.29
C ASN A 303 -8.85 10.05 -5.54
N PHE A 304 -7.82 9.25 -5.82
CA PHE A 304 -7.03 9.38 -7.05
C PHE A 304 -7.87 9.15 -8.31
N LEU A 305 -8.77 8.17 -8.30
CA LEU A 305 -9.68 7.89 -9.41
C LEU A 305 -10.69 9.02 -9.64
N ALA A 306 -10.98 9.83 -8.62
CA ALA A 306 -11.92 10.95 -8.67
C ALA A 306 -11.25 12.32 -8.90
N GLU A 307 -9.92 12.37 -8.90
CA GLU A 307 -9.13 13.61 -9.02
C GLU A 307 -9.21 14.21 -10.43
N ASP A 308 -9.40 15.53 -10.51
CA ASP A 308 -9.39 16.26 -11.77
C ASP A 308 -8.03 16.12 -12.48
N GLY A 309 -8.06 15.82 -13.77
CA GLY A 309 -6.85 15.59 -14.57
C GLY A 309 -6.32 14.15 -14.53
N VAL A 310 -6.87 13.27 -13.69
CA VAL A 310 -6.61 11.83 -13.75
C VAL A 310 -7.55 11.18 -14.76
N ARG A 311 -6.99 10.48 -15.75
CA ARG A 311 -7.81 9.63 -16.63
C ARG A 311 -8.20 8.37 -15.87
N ARG A 312 -9.49 8.12 -15.70
CA ARG A 312 -10.02 6.90 -15.07
C ARG A 312 -10.41 5.86 -16.11
N LEU A 313 -9.91 4.63 -15.98
CA LEU A 313 -10.30 3.48 -16.81
C LEU A 313 -10.75 2.29 -15.94
N PRO A 314 -11.87 1.62 -16.25
CA PRO A 314 -12.24 0.37 -15.60
C PRO A 314 -11.57 -0.83 -16.28
N MET A 315 -11.30 -1.90 -15.53
CA MET A 315 -10.96 -3.23 -16.03
C MET A 315 -11.96 -4.29 -15.50
N PRO A 316 -13.18 -4.34 -16.07
CA PRO A 316 -14.24 -5.22 -15.58
C PRO A 316 -14.12 -6.67 -16.05
N GLU A 317 -13.41 -6.96 -17.14
CA GLU A 317 -13.40 -8.29 -17.75
C GLU A 317 -12.52 -9.28 -16.95
N SER A 318 -13.12 -10.35 -16.43
CA SER A 318 -12.43 -11.41 -15.67
C SER A 318 -12.77 -12.80 -16.18
N GLY A 319 -11.73 -13.59 -16.41
CA GLY A 319 -11.83 -15.01 -16.83
C GLY A 319 -11.59 -15.99 -15.68
N ARG A 320 -11.51 -15.50 -14.43
CA ARG A 320 -11.11 -16.33 -13.28
C ARG A 320 -12.20 -17.27 -12.78
N SER A 321 -13.47 -16.87 -12.92
CA SER A 321 -14.60 -17.50 -12.24
C SER A 321 -15.74 -17.78 -13.22
N SER A 322 -16.59 -18.76 -12.91
CA SER A 322 -17.78 -19.06 -13.71
C SER A 322 -18.83 -17.94 -13.58
N GLU A 323 -19.80 -17.92 -14.49
CA GLU A 323 -20.82 -16.87 -14.54
C GLU A 323 -21.66 -16.77 -13.27
N SER A 324 -22.03 -17.90 -12.65
CA SER A 324 -22.78 -17.90 -11.39
C SER A 324 -22.01 -17.25 -10.22
N ILE A 325 -20.70 -17.48 -10.13
CA ILE A 325 -19.85 -16.84 -9.11
C ILE A 325 -19.75 -15.33 -9.37
N ILE A 326 -19.59 -14.94 -10.64
CA ILE A 326 -19.56 -13.52 -11.05
C ILE A 326 -20.89 -12.84 -10.70
N ALA A 327 -22.02 -13.48 -10.98
CA ALA A 327 -23.34 -12.96 -10.67
C ALA A 327 -23.54 -12.76 -9.16
N LEU A 328 -23.12 -13.73 -8.35
CA LEU A 328 -23.17 -13.61 -6.88
C LEU A 328 -22.30 -12.47 -6.36
N ALA A 329 -21.06 -12.32 -6.87
CA ALA A 329 -20.17 -11.22 -6.49
C ALA A 329 -20.77 -9.86 -6.85
N ASN A 330 -21.32 -9.71 -8.05
CA ASN A 330 -21.99 -8.47 -8.47
C ASN A 330 -23.25 -8.18 -7.64
N ARG A 331 -24.03 -9.21 -7.29
CA ARG A 331 -25.19 -9.07 -6.41
C ARG A 331 -24.79 -8.60 -5.01
N LEU A 332 -23.65 -9.04 -4.49
CA LEU A 332 -23.14 -8.58 -3.20
C LEU A 332 -22.78 -7.08 -3.23
N ILE A 333 -22.21 -6.58 -4.34
CA ILE A 333 -21.96 -5.14 -4.54
C ILE A 333 -23.30 -4.38 -4.50
N GLU A 334 -24.27 -4.81 -5.30
CA GLU A 334 -25.59 -4.18 -5.37
C GLU A 334 -26.31 -4.16 -4.01
N TRP A 335 -26.38 -5.31 -3.35
CA TRP A 335 -26.98 -5.43 -2.02
C TRP A 335 -26.27 -4.54 -1.00
N THR A 336 -24.94 -4.48 -1.04
CA THR A 336 -24.16 -3.61 -0.14
C THR A 336 -24.56 -2.15 -0.33
N GLN A 337 -24.66 -1.68 -1.57
CA GLN A 337 -24.95 -0.27 -1.88
C GLN A 337 -26.41 0.12 -1.61
N THR A 338 -27.36 -0.79 -1.79
CA THR A 338 -28.80 -0.46 -1.81
C THR A 338 -29.57 -0.96 -0.59
N GLU A 339 -29.22 -2.14 -0.09
CA GLU A 339 -30.01 -2.90 0.88
C GLU A 339 -29.34 -3.04 2.26
N HIS A 340 -28.02 -2.85 2.35
CA HIS A 340 -27.28 -3.04 3.60
C HIS A 340 -27.90 -2.20 4.75
N PRO A 341 -28.20 -2.80 5.92
CA PRO A 341 -28.96 -2.13 6.98
C PRO A 341 -28.20 -1.00 7.65
N VAL A 342 -26.86 -1.04 7.62
CA VAL A 342 -25.98 0.02 8.15
C VAL A 342 -25.61 0.97 7.01
N PRO A 343 -26.07 2.24 7.01
CA PRO A 343 -25.78 3.20 5.94
C PRO A 343 -24.28 3.44 5.72
N ALA A 344 -23.49 3.48 6.79
CA ALA A 344 -22.05 3.69 6.71
C ALA A 344 -21.30 2.54 5.99
N ALA A 345 -21.88 1.34 5.93
CA ALA A 345 -21.28 0.21 5.22
C ALA A 345 -21.67 0.15 3.74
N ARG A 346 -22.59 1.01 3.27
CA ARG A 346 -23.06 1.00 1.87
C ARG A 346 -22.00 1.44 0.86
N THR A 347 -20.89 2.01 1.33
CA THR A 347 -19.73 2.41 0.51
C THR A 347 -18.60 1.37 0.52
N ALA A 348 -18.76 0.27 1.25
CA ALA A 348 -17.70 -0.73 1.42
C ALA A 348 -17.37 -1.48 0.12
N LEU A 349 -18.36 -1.69 -0.75
CA LEU A 349 -18.16 -2.30 -2.07
C LEU A 349 -18.56 -1.32 -3.18
N ASN A 350 -17.73 -1.25 -4.21
CA ASN A 350 -17.76 -0.25 -5.26
C ASN A 350 -17.78 -0.89 -6.66
N GLN A 351 -18.31 -0.15 -7.63
CA GLN A 351 -18.18 -0.51 -9.04
C GLN A 351 -16.72 -0.35 -9.53
N PRO A 352 -16.28 -1.05 -10.59
CA PRO A 352 -17.09 -1.73 -11.62
C PRO A 352 -17.61 -3.12 -11.23
N TYR A 353 -18.70 -3.54 -11.89
CA TYR A 353 -19.14 -4.93 -11.89
C TYR A 353 -18.17 -5.81 -12.68
N ILE A 354 -18.05 -7.06 -12.26
CA ILE A 354 -17.28 -8.07 -12.97
C ILE A 354 -18.05 -8.49 -14.21
N ILE A 355 -17.39 -8.47 -15.36
CA ILE A 355 -17.95 -8.90 -16.64
C ILE A 355 -17.17 -10.16 -17.10
N PRO A 356 -17.85 -11.19 -17.63
CA PRO A 356 -17.16 -12.32 -18.26
C PRO A 356 -16.23 -11.88 -19.39
N THR A 357 -15.25 -12.72 -19.71
CA THR A 357 -14.37 -12.51 -20.85
C THR A 357 -15.13 -12.54 -22.17
N PRO A 358 -14.70 -11.77 -23.17
CA PRO A 358 -15.33 -11.79 -24.49
C PRO A 358 -15.14 -13.16 -25.17
N PRO A 359 -16.03 -13.53 -26.11
CA PRO A 359 -15.86 -14.75 -26.90
C PRO A 359 -14.48 -14.80 -27.59
N GLY A 360 -13.78 -15.93 -27.46
CA GLY A 360 -12.45 -16.12 -28.03
C GLY A 360 -11.29 -15.56 -27.19
N ASP A 361 -11.54 -15.09 -25.96
CA ASP A 361 -10.46 -14.75 -25.02
C ASP A 361 -9.54 -15.97 -24.80
N PRO A 362 -8.21 -15.80 -24.78
CA PRO A 362 -7.27 -16.88 -24.51
C PRO A 362 -7.45 -17.56 -23.14
N GLN A 363 -8.12 -16.88 -22.21
CA GLN A 363 -8.46 -17.38 -20.87
C GLN A 363 -9.97 -17.24 -20.64
N PRO A 364 -10.80 -18.09 -21.28
CA PRO A 364 -12.24 -18.02 -21.14
C PRO A 364 -12.65 -18.38 -19.71
N ASN A 365 -13.83 -17.89 -19.31
CA ASN A 365 -14.43 -18.27 -18.03
C ASN A 365 -14.60 -19.79 -17.92
N PRO A 366 -14.38 -20.38 -16.72
CA PRO A 366 -14.71 -21.79 -16.48
C PRO A 366 -16.18 -22.10 -16.78
N PRO A 367 -16.51 -23.33 -17.22
CA PRO A 367 -17.89 -23.75 -17.45
C PRO A 367 -18.77 -23.51 -16.21
N ASP A 368 -19.98 -23.00 -16.42
CA ASP A 368 -20.92 -22.74 -15.33
C ASP A 368 -21.79 -23.98 -15.06
N LYS A 369 -21.37 -24.76 -14.06
CA LYS A 369 -22.01 -26.02 -13.65
C LYS A 369 -22.29 -26.00 -12.15
N PRO A 370 -23.17 -25.12 -11.65
CA PRO A 370 -23.44 -24.98 -10.21
C PRO A 370 -24.02 -26.26 -9.60
N GLU A 371 -24.62 -27.13 -10.42
CA GLU A 371 -25.23 -28.40 -10.02
C GLU A 371 -24.22 -29.55 -9.85
N GLU A 372 -22.95 -29.37 -10.23
CA GLU A 372 -21.90 -30.41 -10.22
C GLU A 372 -20.96 -30.34 -9.00
N ILE A 373 -21.31 -29.57 -7.96
CA ILE A 373 -20.50 -29.33 -6.76
C ILE A 373 -20.82 -30.32 -5.64
#